data_AF-A0A2L2TH13-F1
#
_entry.id   AF-A0A2L2TH13-F1
#
_cell.length_a   1.000
_cell.length_b   1.000
_cell.length_c   1.000
_cell.angle_alpha   90.00
_cell.angle_beta   90.00
_cell.angle_gamma   90.00
#
_symmetry.space_group_name_H-M   'P 1'
#
loop_
_entity.id
_entity.type
_entity.pdbx_description
1 polymer ?
#
loop_
_entity_poly.entity_id
_entity_poly.type
_entity_poly.pdbx_seq_one_letter_code
_entity_poly.pdbx_strand_id
1 'polypeptide(L)'
;MSLQAYLIGEPIIYGLLLVPSAFLVKRHGKHGYLGWGLVTLLCLMHVIGGAMQLTGTRHGLSVLNSCPGILLLACCGLWWEVNHHLESFNKSAKIKVIVTTLLISTGIILMVNIQLRTLSSRTKISIACGCWGIAWLAAIIQMVISMKAQSFGFGEPPQKLLVAATFGTVCAGLRIFFIISVKIRLVYALQPGAGSFSTAVILSCVLVPEALATLFLIIIELMTRGICG
;
A
#
# COMPACT_ATOMS: atom_id res chain seq x y z
N MET A 1 -18.64 -7.14 15.63
CA MET A 1 -17.49 -8.08 15.57
C MET A 1 -16.48 -7.67 16.63
N SER A 2 -15.99 -8.62 17.43
CA SER A 2 -14.98 -8.36 18.46
C SER A 2 -13.62 -8.08 17.82
N LEU A 3 -12.79 -7.25 18.47
CA LEU A 3 -11.42 -6.93 18.05
C LEU A 3 -10.59 -8.18 17.72
N GLN A 4 -10.83 -9.26 18.48
CA GLN A 4 -10.18 -10.54 18.35
C GLN A 4 -10.53 -11.26 17.03
N ALA A 5 -11.76 -11.12 16.53
CA ALA A 5 -12.15 -11.69 15.25
C ALA A 5 -11.41 -11.04 14.07
N TYR A 6 -11.10 -9.73 14.16
CA TYR A 6 -10.32 -9.03 13.15
C TYR A 6 -8.84 -9.43 13.16
N LEU A 7 -8.25 -9.53 14.36
CA LEU A 7 -6.85 -9.95 14.51
C LEU A 7 -6.61 -11.37 14.00
N ILE A 8 -7.61 -12.25 14.09
CA ILE A 8 -7.56 -13.61 13.55
C ILE A 8 -7.89 -13.62 12.06
N GLY A 9 -8.88 -12.83 11.62
CA GLY A 9 -9.32 -12.79 10.23
C GLY A 9 -8.28 -12.20 9.27
N GLU A 10 -7.52 -11.19 9.71
CA GLU A 10 -6.46 -10.54 8.93
C GLU A 10 -5.44 -11.54 8.35
N PRO A 11 -4.68 -12.31 9.15
CA PRO A 11 -3.69 -13.23 8.61
C PRO A 11 -4.32 -14.34 7.74
N ILE A 12 -5.57 -14.74 8.01
CA ILE A 12 -6.27 -15.74 7.19
C ILE A 12 -6.60 -15.19 5.81
N ILE A 13 -7.18 -13.99 5.72
CA ILE A 13 -7.55 -13.35 4.46
C ILE A 13 -6.30 -13.10 3.61
N TYR A 14 -5.26 -12.51 4.19
CA TYR A 14 -4.01 -12.26 3.47
C TYR A 14 -3.25 -13.55 3.14
N GLY A 15 -3.39 -14.60 3.95
CA GLY A 15 -2.87 -15.94 3.63
C GLY A 15 -3.54 -16.55 2.40
N LEU A 16 -4.86 -16.36 2.26
CA LEU A 16 -5.60 -16.77 1.05
C LEU A 16 -5.21 -15.94 -0.17
N LEU A 17 -4.96 -14.63 -0.02
CA LEU A 17 -4.51 -13.73 -1.09
C LEU A 17 -3.03 -13.92 -1.45
N LEU A 18 -2.23 -14.51 -0.56
CA LEU A 18 -0.82 -14.82 -0.81
C LEU A 18 -0.64 -15.85 -1.93
N VAL A 19 -1.53 -16.85 -2.00
CA VAL A 19 -1.47 -17.91 -3.02
C VAL A 19 -1.63 -17.35 -4.45
N PRO A 20 -2.70 -16.60 -4.79
CA PRO A 20 -2.84 -16.03 -6.13
C PRO A 20 -1.78 -14.97 -6.43
N SER A 21 -1.37 -14.14 -5.46
CA SER A 21 -0.31 -13.14 -5.69
C SER A 21 1.04 -13.79 -6.01
N ALA A 22 1.45 -14.82 -5.26
CA ALA A 22 2.67 -15.56 -5.54
C ALA A 22 2.62 -16.31 -6.88
N PHE A 23 1.44 -16.79 -7.28
CA PHE A 23 1.23 -17.39 -8.61
C PHE A 23 1.42 -16.35 -9.73
N LEU A 24 0.89 -15.14 -9.57
CA LEU A 24 1.03 -14.05 -10.54
C LEU A 24 2.50 -13.63 -10.70
N VAL A 25 3.27 -13.55 -9.61
CA VAL A 25 4.72 -13.25 -9.67
C VAL A 25 5.46 -14.25 -10.57
N LYS A 26 5.17 -15.55 -10.42
CA LYS A 26 5.80 -16.58 -11.24
C LYS A 26 5.43 -16.46 -12.73
N ARG A 27 4.23 -15.97 -13.02
CA ARG A 27 3.70 -15.90 -14.39
C ARG A 27 4.16 -14.65 -15.15
N HIS A 28 4.26 -13.48 -14.51
CA HIS A 28 4.66 -12.22 -15.18
C HIS A 28 6.17 -12.12 -15.48
N GLY A 29 7.00 -13.00 -14.92
CA GLY A 29 8.45 -12.97 -15.16
C GLY A 29 9.10 -11.66 -14.69
N LYS A 30 10.12 -11.18 -15.43
CA LYS A 30 10.97 -10.05 -14.99
C LYS A 30 10.27 -8.70 -14.92
N HIS A 31 9.26 -8.44 -15.76
CA HIS A 31 8.65 -7.11 -15.89
C HIS A 31 7.58 -6.84 -14.82
N GLY A 32 6.75 -7.84 -14.49
CA GLY A 32 5.77 -7.72 -13.41
C GLY A 32 6.29 -8.09 -12.01
N TYR A 33 7.54 -8.54 -11.89
CA TYR A 33 8.13 -8.90 -10.60
C TYR A 33 8.10 -7.76 -9.59
N LEU A 34 8.27 -6.51 -10.04
CA LEU A 34 8.35 -5.36 -9.16
C LEU A 34 6.99 -5.00 -8.55
N GLY A 35 5.91 -4.99 -9.33
CA GLY A 35 4.55 -4.77 -8.82
C GLY A 35 4.03 -5.95 -8.02
N TRP A 36 3.97 -7.13 -8.64
CA TRP A 36 3.38 -8.34 -8.04
C TRP A 36 4.21 -8.90 -6.88
N GLY A 37 5.54 -8.75 -6.92
CA GLY A 37 6.42 -9.13 -5.81
C GLY A 37 6.14 -8.28 -4.58
N LEU A 38 5.86 -6.99 -4.75
CA LEU A 38 5.47 -6.10 -3.65
C LEU A 38 4.06 -6.39 -3.14
N VAL A 39 3.10 -6.78 -3.99
CA VAL A 39 1.78 -7.28 -3.55
C VAL A 39 1.92 -8.57 -2.73
N THR A 40 2.81 -9.47 -3.14
CA THR A 40 3.11 -10.71 -2.40
C THR A 40 3.75 -10.39 -1.05
N LEU A 41 4.72 -9.46 -1.04
CA LEU A 41 5.35 -8.98 0.19
C LEU A 41 4.35 -8.33 1.14
N LEU A 42 3.41 -7.53 0.61
CA LEU A 42 2.32 -6.93 1.39
C LEU A 42 1.49 -8.02 2.06
N CYS A 43 1.04 -9.03 1.31
CA CYS A 43 0.29 -10.15 1.88
C CYS A 43 1.09 -10.88 2.96
N LEU A 44 2.38 -11.13 2.72
CA LEU A 44 3.27 -11.75 3.69
C LEU A 44 3.42 -10.91 4.97
N MET A 45 3.57 -9.60 4.85
CA MET A 45 3.70 -8.67 5.98
C MET A 45 2.42 -8.61 6.82
N HIS A 46 1.24 -8.72 6.21
CA HIS A 46 -0.02 -8.84 6.96
C HIS A 46 -0.16 -10.19 7.67
N VAL A 47 0.24 -11.30 7.04
CA VAL A 47 0.24 -12.62 7.69
C VAL A 47 1.17 -12.63 8.90
N ILE A 48 2.42 -12.18 8.72
CA ILE A 48 3.42 -12.14 9.78
C ILE A 48 3.03 -11.12 10.84
N GLY A 49 2.67 -9.89 10.45
CA GLY A 49 2.29 -8.81 11.35
C GLY A 49 1.04 -9.14 12.18
N GLY A 50 0.02 -9.76 11.55
CA GLY A 50 -1.17 -10.25 12.23
C GLY A 50 -0.85 -11.37 13.23
N ALA A 51 -0.08 -12.38 12.83
CA ALA A 51 0.37 -13.44 13.73
C ALA A 51 1.22 -12.91 14.90
N MET A 52 2.06 -11.92 14.64
CA MET A 52 2.86 -11.22 15.64
C MET A 52 2.01 -10.44 16.64
N GLN A 53 0.88 -9.86 16.21
CA GLN A 53 -0.06 -9.23 17.13
C GLN A 53 -0.84 -10.24 17.98
N LEU A 54 -1.25 -11.37 17.38
CA LEU A 54 -1.93 -12.44 18.11
C LEU A 54 -1.06 -13.04 19.23
N THR A 55 0.25 -13.10 19.00
CA THR A 55 1.25 -13.59 19.97
C THR A 55 1.71 -12.51 20.95
N GLY A 56 1.19 -11.28 20.86
CA GLY A 56 1.52 -10.18 21.77
C GLY A 56 2.91 -9.55 21.56
N THR A 57 3.55 -9.79 20.42
CA THR A 57 4.88 -9.23 20.15
C THR A 57 4.81 -7.72 19.88
N ARG A 58 5.76 -6.96 20.44
CA ARG A 58 5.78 -5.49 20.32
C ARG A 58 6.01 -4.98 18.89
N HIS A 59 6.53 -5.83 18.00
CA HIS A 59 6.90 -5.45 16.64
C HIS A 59 5.75 -5.63 15.63
N GLY A 60 4.71 -6.41 15.93
CA GLY A 60 3.62 -6.70 15.00
C GLY A 60 2.93 -5.43 14.46
N LEU A 61 2.64 -4.46 15.34
CA LEU A 61 2.06 -3.17 14.92
C LEU A 61 3.00 -2.34 14.05
N SER A 62 4.32 -2.43 14.26
CA SER A 62 5.30 -1.72 13.42
C SER A 62 5.35 -2.30 12.00
N VAL A 63 5.27 -3.63 11.88
CA VAL A 63 5.20 -4.33 10.60
C VAL A 63 3.94 -3.92 9.84
N LEU A 64 2.77 -3.99 10.48
CA LEU A 64 1.50 -3.62 9.86
C LEU A 64 1.45 -2.13 9.46
N ASN A 65 2.08 -1.23 10.22
CA ASN A 65 2.14 0.19 9.85
C ASN A 65 2.99 0.47 8.60
N SER A 66 3.85 -0.47 8.17
CA SER A 66 4.65 -0.33 6.96
C SER A 66 3.93 -0.78 5.68
N CYS A 67 2.87 -1.58 5.82
CA CYS A 67 2.06 -2.14 4.73
C CYS A 67 1.48 -1.09 3.75
N PRO A 68 1.01 0.09 4.18
CA PRO A 68 0.46 1.09 3.26
C PRO A 68 1.53 1.64 2.30
N GLY A 69 2.77 1.77 2.78
CA GLY A 69 3.91 2.14 1.96
C GLY A 69 4.27 1.06 0.94
N ILE A 70 4.19 -0.22 1.34
CA ILE A 70 4.41 -1.36 0.43
C ILE A 70 3.32 -1.40 -0.65
N LEU A 71 2.06 -1.16 -0.29
CA LEU A 71 0.95 -1.07 -1.24
C LEU A 71 1.16 0.09 -2.24
N LEU A 72 1.60 1.26 -1.78
CA LEU A 72 1.96 2.37 -2.66
C LEU A 72 3.09 1.99 -3.63
N LEU A 73 4.15 1.35 -3.13
CA LEU A 73 5.25 0.87 -3.98
C LEU A 73 4.75 -0.14 -5.01
N ALA A 74 3.87 -1.06 -4.61
CA ALA A 74 3.27 -2.03 -5.51
C ALA A 74 2.48 -1.33 -6.63
N CYS A 75 1.66 -0.34 -6.28
CA CYS A 75 0.91 0.45 -7.27
C CYS A 75 1.83 1.24 -8.21
N CYS A 76 2.94 1.81 -7.70
CA CYS A 76 3.97 2.44 -8.54
C CYS A 76 4.66 1.43 -9.47
N GLY A 77 4.91 0.21 -9.00
CA GLY A 77 5.47 -0.88 -9.80
C GLY A 77 4.54 -1.31 -10.94
N LEU A 78 3.24 -1.43 -10.66
CA LEU A 78 2.23 -1.74 -11.69
C LEU A 78 2.08 -0.59 -12.69
N TRP A 79 2.15 0.67 -12.23
CA TRP A 79 2.15 1.83 -13.12
C TRP A 79 3.37 1.85 -14.06
N TRP A 80 4.53 1.43 -13.54
CA TRP A 80 5.74 1.28 -14.36
C TRP A 80 5.55 0.22 -15.45
N GLU A 81 4.96 -0.92 -15.10
CA GLU A 81 4.63 -2.00 -16.04
C GLU A 81 3.67 -1.52 -17.14
N VAL A 82 2.57 -0.86 -16.77
CA VAL A 82 1.59 -0.30 -17.72
C VAL A 82 2.25 0.66 -18.71
N ASN A 83 3.06 1.60 -18.23
CA ASN A 83 3.72 2.55 -19.13
C ASN A 83 4.78 1.91 -20.02
N HIS A 84 5.42 0.83 -19.55
CA HIS A 84 6.37 0.08 -20.36
C HIS A 84 5.67 -0.57 -21.57
N HIS A 85 4.49 -1.14 -21.35
CA HIS A 85 3.70 -1.76 -22.42
C HIS A 85 3.07 -0.75 -23.40
N LEU A 86 2.84 0.48 -22.96
CA LEU A 86 2.20 1.51 -23.78
C LEU A 86 3.18 2.41 -24.56
N GLU A 87 4.47 2.05 -24.61
CA GLU A 87 5.56 2.82 -25.25
C GLU A 87 5.65 4.31 -24.85
N SER A 88 4.89 4.74 -23.83
CA SER A 88 4.87 6.10 -23.26
C SER A 88 6.10 6.38 -22.38
N PHE A 89 7.19 5.65 -22.62
CA PHE A 89 8.35 5.57 -21.74
C PHE A 89 9.35 6.71 -21.95
N ASN A 90 8.87 7.94 -21.78
CA ASN A 90 9.72 9.11 -21.74
C ASN A 90 10.69 9.05 -20.54
N LYS A 91 11.94 9.49 -20.75
CA LYS A 91 12.97 9.53 -19.68
C LYS A 91 12.50 10.27 -18.42
N SER A 92 11.63 11.26 -18.58
CA SER A 92 11.01 12.02 -17.49
C SER A 92 10.04 11.19 -16.63
N ALA A 93 9.30 10.25 -17.23
CA ALA A 93 8.42 9.34 -16.50
C ALA A 93 9.23 8.36 -15.65
N LYS A 94 10.39 7.91 -16.16
CA LYS A 94 11.29 7.04 -15.39
C LYS A 94 11.79 7.73 -14.11
N ILE A 95 12.25 8.97 -14.24
CA ILE A 95 12.78 9.76 -13.12
C ILE A 95 11.68 9.98 -12.07
N LYS A 96 10.46 10.30 -12.48
CA LYS A 96 9.33 10.50 -11.56
C LYS A 96 9.04 9.25 -10.72
N VAL A 97 8.99 8.06 -11.33
CA VAL A 97 8.78 6.82 -10.56
C VAL A 97 9.92 6.53 -9.62
N ILE A 98 11.17 6.70 -10.06
CA ILE A 98 12.33 6.46 -9.21
C ILE A 98 12.29 7.39 -8.00
N VAL A 99 11.99 8.68 -8.20
CA VAL A 99 11.86 9.65 -7.10
C VAL A 99 10.72 9.28 -6.15
N THR A 100 9.53 8.95 -6.67
CA THR A 100 8.39 8.54 -5.84
C THR A 100 8.69 7.26 -5.05
N THR A 101 9.34 6.27 -5.69
CA THR A 101 9.75 5.01 -5.08
C THR A 101 10.77 5.24 -3.97
N LEU A 102 11.77 6.09 -4.19
CA LEU A 102 12.76 6.48 -3.18
C LEU A 102 12.12 7.24 -2.02
N LEU A 103 11.12 8.09 -2.28
CA LEU A 103 10.40 8.80 -1.23
C LEU A 103 9.62 7.83 -0.34
N ILE A 104 8.93 6.86 -0.95
CA ILE A 104 8.17 5.84 -0.20
C ILE A 104 9.12 4.93 0.59
N SER A 105 10.22 4.46 -0.02
CA SER A 105 11.20 3.63 0.67
C SER A 105 11.85 4.37 1.84
N THR A 106 12.16 5.66 1.67
CA THR A 106 12.69 6.50 2.76
C THR A 106 11.68 6.60 3.90
N GLY A 107 10.39 6.80 3.60
CA GLY A 107 9.33 6.82 4.62
C GLY A 107 9.17 5.49 5.37
N ILE A 108 9.26 4.36 4.67
CA ILE A 108 9.22 3.01 5.28
C ILE A 108 10.42 2.81 6.20
N ILE A 109 11.63 3.09 5.71
CA ILE A 109 12.86 2.94 6.49
C ILE A 109 12.79 3.82 7.74
N LEU A 110 12.32 5.07 7.62
CA LEU A 110 12.23 5.98 8.76
C LEU A 110 11.18 5.54 9.80
N MET A 111 10.10 4.89 9.37
CA MET A 111 9.09 4.29 10.26
C MET A 111 9.58 3.03 10.97
N VAL A 112 10.39 2.20 10.29
CA VAL A 112 10.95 0.97 10.88
C VAL A 112 12.14 1.29 11.80
N ASN A 113 13.02 2.23 11.41
CA ASN A 113 14.22 2.63 12.16
C ASN A 113 13.96 3.71 13.22
N ILE A 114 12.98 3.48 14.09
CA ILE A 114 12.73 4.34 15.27
C ILE A 114 13.96 4.41 16.19
N GLN A 115 14.91 3.46 16.11
CA GLN A 115 16.11 3.38 16.94
C GLN A 115 17.32 4.25 16.54
N LEU A 116 17.32 4.98 15.41
CA LEU A 116 18.43 5.92 15.13
C LEU A 116 18.51 7.01 16.23
N ARG A 117 19.56 7.02 17.06
CA ARG A 117 19.67 7.87 18.26
C ARG A 117 19.69 9.39 18.01
N THR A 118 19.63 9.85 16.77
CA THR A 118 19.91 11.24 16.38
C THR A 118 18.71 12.19 16.42
N LEU A 119 17.47 11.67 16.44
CA LEU A 119 16.26 12.49 16.44
C LEU A 119 15.21 12.00 17.44
N SER A 120 14.50 12.95 18.05
CA SER A 120 13.33 12.64 18.88
C SER A 120 12.33 11.80 18.09
N SER A 121 11.79 10.75 18.73
CA SER A 121 10.84 9.81 18.14
C SER A 121 9.59 10.51 17.57
N ARG A 122 9.17 11.65 18.16
CA ARG A 122 8.10 12.51 17.63
C ARG A 122 8.45 13.14 16.29
N THR A 123 9.66 13.70 16.17
CA THR A 123 10.12 14.38 14.95
C THR A 123 10.26 13.39 13.80
N LYS A 124 10.77 12.18 14.05
CA LYS A 124 10.86 11.13 13.03
C LYS A 124 9.50 10.69 12.49
N ILE A 125 8.53 10.47 13.40
CA ILE A 125 7.17 10.08 13.00
C ILE A 125 6.53 11.19 12.16
N SER A 126 6.71 12.46 12.56
CA SER A 126 6.20 13.61 11.80
C SER A 126 6.81 13.69 10.40
N ILE A 127 8.14 13.55 10.28
CA ILE A 127 8.84 13.56 8.99
C ILE A 127 8.40 12.37 8.13
N ALA A 128 8.32 11.16 8.69
CA ALA A 128 7.90 9.97 7.95
C ALA A 128 6.46 10.10 7.43
N CYS A 129 5.55 10.61 8.28
CA CYS A 129 4.18 10.92 7.90
C CYS A 129 4.11 11.97 6.79
N GLY A 130 4.92 13.04 6.88
CA GLY A 130 5.03 14.06 5.84
C GLY A 130 5.54 13.49 4.51
N CYS A 131 6.61 12.70 4.54
CA CYS A 131 7.15 12.03 3.36
C CYS A 131 6.13 11.09 2.71
N TRP A 132 5.38 10.31 3.49
CA TRP A 132 4.33 9.45 2.96
C TRP A 132 3.14 10.22 2.40
N GLY A 133 2.73 11.32 3.03
CA GLY A 133 1.68 12.19 2.50
C GLY A 133 2.05 12.82 1.17
N ILE A 134 3.29 13.34 1.05
CA ILE A 134 3.80 13.91 -0.20
C ILE A 134 3.97 12.83 -1.27
N ALA A 135 4.50 11.66 -0.91
CA ALA A 135 4.65 10.52 -1.83
C ALA A 135 3.31 10.08 -2.40
N TRP A 136 2.29 9.99 -1.54
CA TRP A 136 0.93 9.62 -1.93
C TRP A 136 0.31 10.65 -2.90
N LEU A 137 0.42 11.95 -2.60
CA LEU A 137 -0.05 13.01 -3.50
C LEU A 137 0.65 12.95 -4.86
N ALA A 138 1.98 12.78 -4.87
CA ALA A 138 2.74 12.64 -6.10
C ALA A 138 2.30 11.42 -6.92
N ALA A 139 2.08 10.28 -6.26
CA ALA A 139 1.60 9.04 -6.89
C ALA A 139 0.20 9.23 -7.50
N ILE A 140 -0.75 9.83 -6.77
CA ILE A 140 -2.10 10.10 -7.29
C ILE A 140 -2.05 11.04 -8.50
N ILE A 141 -1.33 12.16 -8.40
CA ILE A 141 -1.24 13.14 -9.49
C ILE A 141 -0.69 12.45 -10.74
N GLN A 142 0.35 11.63 -10.57
CA GLN A 142 0.97 10.89 -11.66
C GLN A 142 0.01 9.88 -12.30
N MET A 143 -0.77 9.14 -11.51
CA MET A 143 -1.76 8.21 -12.03
C MET A 143 -2.91 8.91 -12.75
N VAL A 144 -3.43 10.02 -12.20
CA VAL A 144 -4.50 10.81 -12.84
C VAL A 144 -4.05 11.39 -14.18
N ILE A 145 -2.81 11.88 -14.27
CA ILE A 145 -2.24 12.37 -15.53
C ILE A 145 -2.17 11.23 -16.56
N SER A 146 -1.69 10.05 -16.16
CA SER A 146 -1.65 8.89 -17.05
C SER A 146 -3.04 8.43 -17.50
N MET A 147 -4.04 8.44 -16.62
CA MET A 147 -5.42 8.11 -16.98
C MET A 147 -6.02 9.10 -17.95
N LYS A 148 -5.74 10.41 -17.79
CA LYS A 148 -6.17 11.44 -18.75
C LYS A 148 -5.50 11.26 -20.12
N ALA A 149 -4.22 10.89 -20.13
CA ALA A 149 -3.47 10.68 -21.37
C ALA A 149 -3.97 9.47 -22.17
N GLN A 150 -4.44 8.41 -21.49
CA GLN A 150 -4.85 7.15 -22.13
C GLN A 150 -6.32 7.09 -22.52
N SER A 151 -7.10 8.15 -22.25
CA SER A 151 -8.58 8.18 -22.27
C SER A 151 -9.20 7.13 -21.33
N PHE A 152 -10.26 7.49 -20.63
CA PHE A 152 -10.86 6.62 -19.62
C PHE A 152 -11.56 5.43 -20.30
N GLY A 153 -10.91 4.26 -20.33
CA GLY A 153 -11.42 3.07 -21.02
C GLY A 153 -11.25 1.79 -20.21
N PHE A 154 -12.23 0.90 -20.30
CA PHE A 154 -12.15 -0.49 -19.82
C PHE A 154 -11.96 -1.48 -20.97
N GLY A 155 -11.63 -0.98 -22.17
CA GLY A 155 -11.47 -1.80 -23.37
C GLY A 155 -10.11 -2.49 -23.38
N GLU A 156 -9.05 -1.73 -23.12
CA GLU A 156 -7.69 -2.26 -23.25
C GLU A 156 -7.16 -2.83 -21.93
N PRO A 157 -6.48 -3.99 -21.97
CA PRO A 157 -5.89 -4.59 -20.80
C PRO A 157 -4.95 -3.69 -19.94
N PRO A 158 -4.05 -2.85 -20.51
CA PRO A 158 -3.21 -1.94 -19.71
C PRO A 158 -4.01 -0.83 -19.01
N GLN A 159 -5.13 -0.39 -19.59
CA GLN A 159 -6.01 0.60 -18.96
C GLN A 159 -6.71 0.02 -17.72
N LYS A 160 -7.13 -1.25 -17.77
CA LYS A 160 -7.72 -1.94 -16.61
C LYS A 160 -6.73 -2.01 -15.45
N LEU A 161 -5.47 -2.35 -15.73
CA LEU A 161 -4.41 -2.40 -14.72
C LEU A 161 -4.12 -1.01 -14.14
N LEU A 162 -4.16 0.05 -14.97
CA LEU A 162 -4.01 1.43 -14.50
C LEU A 162 -5.13 1.86 -13.56
N VAL A 163 -6.38 1.49 -13.87
CA VAL A 163 -7.54 1.73 -13.00
C VAL A 163 -7.37 1.00 -11.67
N ALA A 164 -6.90 -0.25 -11.71
CA ALA A 164 -6.67 -1.06 -10.51
C ALA A 164 -5.55 -0.49 -9.63
N ALA A 165 -4.43 -0.05 -10.23
CA ALA A 165 -3.36 0.63 -9.53
C ALA A 165 -3.83 1.96 -8.92
N THR A 166 -4.62 2.74 -9.65
CA THR A 166 -5.20 4.01 -9.14
C THR A 166 -6.10 3.74 -7.94
N PHE A 167 -6.99 2.75 -8.05
CA PHE A 167 -7.85 2.34 -6.94
C PHE A 167 -7.04 1.89 -5.72
N GLY A 168 -5.96 1.13 -5.93
CA GLY A 168 -5.03 0.74 -4.87
C GLY A 168 -4.34 1.92 -4.19
N THR A 169 -3.91 2.94 -4.95
CA THR A 169 -3.32 4.16 -4.36
C THR A 169 -4.28 4.98 -3.52
N VAL A 170 -5.56 5.02 -3.89
CA VAL A 170 -6.60 5.69 -3.10
C VAL A 170 -6.79 4.95 -1.77
N CYS A 171 -6.87 3.62 -1.82
CA CYS A 171 -7.00 2.79 -0.62
C CYS A 171 -5.77 2.92 0.31
N ALA A 172 -4.56 2.92 -0.25
CA ALA A 172 -3.33 3.17 0.52
C ALA A 172 -3.31 4.57 1.14
N GLY A 173 -3.82 5.57 0.41
CA GLY A 173 -3.98 6.95 0.87
C GLY A 173 -4.88 7.09 2.08
N LEU A 174 -6.05 6.45 2.05
CA LEU A 174 -6.98 6.41 3.19
C LEU A 174 -6.26 5.90 4.44
N ARG A 175 -5.51 4.80 4.30
CA ARG A 175 -4.76 4.19 5.40
C ARG A 175 -3.66 5.09 5.95
N ILE A 176 -2.90 5.75 5.08
CA ILE A 176 -1.88 6.74 5.46
C ILE A 176 -2.53 7.91 6.21
N PHE A 177 -3.63 8.45 5.71
CA PHE A 177 -4.36 9.55 6.34
C PHE A 177 -4.85 9.18 7.76
N PHE A 178 -5.33 7.94 7.94
CA PHE A 178 -5.71 7.44 9.25
C PHE A 178 -4.51 7.30 10.20
N ILE A 179 -3.38 6.75 9.74
CA ILE A 179 -2.15 6.66 10.55
C ILE A 179 -1.71 8.06 11.00
N ILE A 180 -1.68 9.02 10.08
CA ILE A 180 -1.34 10.41 10.37
C ILE A 180 -2.31 10.97 11.44
N SER A 181 -3.61 10.83 11.23
CA SER A 181 -4.64 11.34 12.15
C SER A 181 -4.53 10.77 13.56
N VAL A 182 -4.30 9.45 13.69
CA VAL A 182 -4.13 8.78 14.99
C VAL A 182 -2.85 9.23 15.67
N LYS A 183 -1.74 9.33 14.93
CA LYS A 183 -0.45 9.77 15.49
C LYS A 183 -0.48 11.24 15.90
N ILE A 184 -1.14 12.11 15.13
CA ILE A 184 -1.36 13.52 15.51
C ILE A 184 -2.18 13.57 16.81
N ARG A 185 -3.30 12.86 16.91
CA ARG A 185 -4.09 12.83 18.17
C ARG A 185 -3.27 12.35 19.37
N LEU A 186 -2.43 11.33 19.18
CA LEU A 186 -1.54 10.81 20.23
C LEU A 186 -0.46 11.81 20.67
N VAL A 187 0.09 12.58 19.72
CA VAL A 187 1.17 13.56 19.98
C VAL A 187 0.64 14.82 20.67
N TYR A 188 -0.56 15.27 20.30
CA TYR A 188 -1.17 16.49 20.82
C TYR A 188 -2.03 16.29 22.08
N ALA A 189 -2.13 15.07 22.62
CA ALA A 189 -2.87 14.74 23.83
C ALA A 189 -4.28 15.38 23.88
N LEU A 190 -4.94 15.50 22.72
CA LEU A 190 -6.28 16.05 22.58
C LEU A 190 -7.29 15.06 23.17
N GLN A 191 -7.47 15.18 24.49
CA GLN A 191 -8.45 14.56 25.38
C GLN A 191 -8.54 13.01 25.40
N PRO A 192 -8.36 12.37 26.56
CA PRO A 192 -8.61 10.93 26.77
C PRO A 192 -10.11 10.55 26.82
N GLY A 193 -11.00 11.43 26.35
CA GLY A 193 -12.45 11.35 26.55
C GLY A 193 -13.32 11.42 25.29
N ALA A 194 -12.74 11.41 24.08
CA ALA A 194 -13.54 11.28 22.85
C ALA A 194 -14.03 9.83 22.73
N GLY A 195 -15.16 9.56 23.39
CA GLY A 195 -15.70 8.24 23.64
C GLY A 195 -15.95 7.41 22.40
N SER A 196 -15.91 6.09 22.59
CA SER A 196 -16.67 5.05 21.88
C SER A 196 -16.83 5.16 20.35
N PHE A 197 -15.99 5.92 19.65
CA PHE A 197 -15.78 5.77 18.21
C PHE A 197 -15.02 4.45 18.06
N SER A 198 -15.82 3.40 17.98
CA SER A 198 -15.46 2.02 18.24
C SER A 198 -14.09 1.72 17.66
N THR A 199 -13.16 1.30 18.51
CA THR A 199 -11.83 0.79 18.09
C THR A 199 -11.97 -0.27 16.99
N ALA A 200 -13.12 -0.96 16.93
CA ALA A 200 -13.52 -1.83 15.83
C ALA A 200 -13.83 -1.10 14.51
N VAL A 201 -14.52 0.04 14.50
CA VAL A 201 -14.77 0.84 13.27
C VAL A 201 -13.47 1.43 12.75
N ILE A 202 -12.58 1.86 13.65
CA ILE A 202 -11.24 2.36 13.30
C ILE A 202 -10.39 1.22 12.73
N LEU A 203 -10.43 0.00 13.31
CA LEU A 203 -9.70 -1.16 12.76
C LEU A 203 -10.30 -1.66 11.43
N SER A 204 -11.63 -1.64 11.29
CA SER A 204 -12.30 -2.03 10.05
C SER A 204 -11.99 -1.08 8.90
N CYS A 205 -11.99 0.24 9.13
CA CYS A 205 -11.54 1.23 8.14
C CYS A 205 -10.05 1.13 7.82
N VAL A 206 -9.29 0.41 8.63
CA VAL A 206 -7.85 0.25 8.52
C VAL A 206 -7.49 -0.97 7.68
N LEU A 207 -8.18 -2.09 7.89
CA LEU A 207 -7.87 -3.36 7.22
C LEU A 207 -8.56 -3.50 5.87
N VAL A 208 -9.80 -3.01 5.78
CA VAL A 208 -10.64 -3.17 4.59
C VAL A 208 -10.04 -2.52 3.34
N PRO A 209 -9.44 -1.31 3.38
CA PRO A 209 -8.92 -0.69 2.16
C PRO A 209 -7.79 -1.49 1.52
N GLU A 210 -6.86 -2.03 2.32
CA GLU A 210 -5.70 -2.77 1.81
C GLU A 210 -6.10 -4.15 1.28
N ALA A 211 -7.00 -4.84 1.98
CA ALA A 211 -7.55 -6.13 1.54
C ALA A 211 -8.41 -5.97 0.28
N LEU A 212 -9.19 -4.89 0.20
CA LEU A 212 -10.05 -4.61 -0.94
C LEU A 212 -9.24 -4.14 -2.15
N ALA A 213 -8.17 -3.36 -1.95
CA ALA A 213 -7.21 -3.01 -2.99
C ALA A 213 -6.50 -4.25 -3.55
N THR A 214 -5.97 -5.12 -2.70
CA THR A 214 -5.27 -6.34 -3.13
C THR A 214 -6.20 -7.32 -3.85
N LEU A 215 -7.43 -7.49 -3.37
CA LEU A 215 -8.45 -8.30 -4.03
C LEU A 215 -8.83 -7.72 -5.40
N PHE A 216 -9.01 -6.39 -5.49
CA PHE A 216 -9.31 -5.73 -6.76
C PHE A 216 -8.17 -5.87 -7.76
N LEU A 217 -6.91 -5.72 -7.32
CA LEU A 217 -5.72 -5.95 -8.14
C LEU A 217 -5.69 -7.39 -8.68
N ILE A 218 -5.90 -8.39 -7.81
CA ILE A 218 -5.90 -9.80 -8.21
C ILE A 218 -7.05 -10.10 -9.19
N ILE A 219 -8.26 -9.59 -8.97
CA ILE A 219 -9.39 -9.80 -9.88
C ILE A 219 -9.11 -9.19 -11.24
N ILE A 220 -8.67 -7.93 -11.28
CA ILE A 220 -8.38 -7.25 -12.54
C ILE A 220 -7.29 -7.99 -13.29
N GLU A 221 -6.25 -8.47 -12.62
CA GLU A 221 -5.18 -9.24 -13.28
C GLU A 221 -5.67 -10.60 -13.81
N LEU A 222 -6.51 -11.29 -13.04
CA LEU A 222 -7.16 -12.51 -13.51
C LEU A 222 -8.07 -12.25 -14.71
N MET A 223 -8.65 -11.05 -14.84
CA MET A 223 -9.45 -10.64 -16.00
C MET A 223 -8.58 -10.15 -17.18
N THR A 224 -7.39 -9.60 -16.93
CA THR A 224 -6.43 -9.15 -17.96
C THR A 224 -5.47 -10.25 -18.41
N ARG A 225 -5.82 -11.53 -18.17
CA ARG A 225 -5.11 -12.79 -18.49
C ARG A 225 -4.55 -12.97 -19.93
N GLY A 226 -4.54 -11.93 -20.78
CA GLY A 226 -4.01 -11.92 -22.14
C GLY A 226 -2.92 -10.88 -22.47
N ILE A 227 -2.30 -10.18 -21.51
CA ILE A 227 -1.15 -9.27 -21.83
C ILE A 227 0.23 -9.94 -21.65
N CYS A 228 0.32 -11.00 -20.85
CA CYS A 228 1.60 -11.64 -20.51
C CYS A 228 1.50 -13.18 -20.51
N GLY A 229 0.94 -13.72 -21.61
CA GLY A 229 1.05 -15.13 -22.00
C GLY A 229 1.46 -15.20 -23.46
#